data_AF-A0A1D3K405-F1
#
_entry.id   AF-A0A1D3K405-F1
#
_cell.length_a   1.000
_cell.length_b   1.000
_cell.length_c   1.000
_cell.angle_alpha   90.00
_cell.angle_beta   90.00
_cell.angle_gamma   90.00
#
_symmetry.space_group_name_H-M   'P 1'
#
loop_
_entity.id
_entity.type
_entity.pdbx_description
1 polymer ?
#
loop_
_entity_poly.entity_id
_entity_poly.type
_entity_poly.pdbx_seq_one_letter_code
_entity_poly.pdbx_strand_id
1 'polypeptide(L)'
;MWFFLSFAKRPDEAPAERAQPFEHPNGFREMTSLRVIMPDHHAFSTAATCANQLKGFEIVQGDEHLLLLEIDHGASGQAHDFRPGLPMIVNW
;
A
#
# COMPACT_ATOMS: atom_id res chain seq x y z
N MET A 1 -6.03 9.99 -13.92
CA MET A 1 -5.41 11.29 -13.55
C MET A 1 -5.24 11.28 -12.04
N TRP A 2 -4.01 11.41 -11.53
CA TRP A 2 -3.74 11.39 -10.09
C TRP A 2 -3.61 12.83 -9.60
N PHE A 3 -4.47 13.23 -8.67
CA PHE A 3 -4.45 14.55 -8.04
C PHE A 3 -4.74 14.38 -6.54
N PHE A 4 -4.07 15.19 -5.72
CA PHE A 4 -4.29 15.21 -4.28
C PHE A 4 -5.41 16.21 -3.96
N LEU A 5 -6.45 15.75 -3.27
CA LEU A 5 -7.53 16.59 -2.75
C LEU A 5 -7.34 16.76 -1.24
N SER A 6 -6.80 17.89 -0.80
CA SER A 6 -6.56 18.17 0.62
C SER A 6 -7.84 18.22 1.48
N PHE A 7 -9.00 18.38 0.85
CA PHE A 7 -10.30 18.41 1.50
C PHE A 7 -11.06 17.08 1.45
N ALA A 8 -10.57 16.10 0.69
CA ALA A 8 -11.18 14.78 0.64
C ALA A 8 -10.83 13.99 1.91
N LYS A 9 -11.81 13.30 2.47
CA LYS A 9 -11.63 12.36 3.59
C LYS A 9 -11.94 10.95 3.12
N ARG A 10 -11.50 9.96 3.89
CA ARG A 10 -11.90 8.56 3.64
C ARG A 10 -13.44 8.44 3.70
N PRO A 11 -14.04 7.57 2.89
CA PRO A 11 -15.50 7.38 2.90
C PRO A 11 -16.08 7.05 4.28
N ASP A 12 -15.35 6.27 5.09
CA ASP A 12 -15.73 5.88 6.46
C ASP A 12 -15.48 6.97 7.51
N GLU A 13 -14.79 8.06 7.15
CA GLU A 13 -14.60 9.26 7.98
C GLU A 13 -15.52 10.43 7.57
N ALA A 14 -16.27 10.28 6.47
CA ALA A 14 -17.19 11.29 5.99
C ALA A 14 -18.49 11.28 6.82
N PRO A 15 -19.21 12.42 6.93
CA PRO A 15 -20.55 12.44 7.51
C PRO A 15 -21.46 11.42 6.81
N ALA A 16 -22.35 10.76 7.55
CA ALA A 16 -23.18 9.66 7.03
C ALA A 16 -23.94 10.00 5.74
N GLU A 17 -24.38 11.26 5.59
CA GLU A 17 -25.07 11.77 4.40
C GLU A 17 -24.21 11.78 3.12
N ARG A 18 -22.87 11.77 3.27
CA ARG A 18 -21.88 11.84 2.18
C ARG A 18 -20.93 10.63 2.16
N ALA A 19 -21.07 9.72 3.12
CA ALA A 19 -20.28 8.51 3.20
C ALA A 19 -20.57 7.64 1.97
N GLN A 20 -19.53 7.35 1.20
CA GLN A 20 -19.65 6.38 0.12
C GLN A 20 -19.58 4.97 0.70
N PRO A 21 -20.24 3.97 0.08
CA PRO A 21 -20.09 2.59 0.48
C PRO A 21 -18.60 2.20 0.52
N PHE A 22 -18.16 1.66 1.65
CA PHE A 22 -16.76 1.27 1.90
C PHE A 22 -16.62 -0.23 2.19
N GLU A 23 -17.71 -1.00 2.04
CA GLU A 23 -17.72 -2.42 2.31
C GLU A 23 -17.32 -3.19 1.04
N HIS A 24 -16.17 -3.87 1.11
CA HIS A 24 -15.73 -4.79 0.08
C HIS A 24 -16.32 -6.19 0.34
N PRO A 25 -16.75 -6.95 -0.70
CA PRO A 25 -17.35 -8.29 -0.51
C PRO A 25 -16.44 -9.31 0.20
N ASN A 26 -15.14 -9.10 0.18
CA ASN A 26 -14.14 -9.95 0.85
C ASN A 26 -13.80 -9.48 2.27
N GLY A 27 -14.40 -8.40 2.75
CA GLY A 27 -14.19 -7.87 4.10
C GLY A 27 -12.92 -7.05 4.30
N PHE A 28 -12.06 -6.93 3.28
CA PHE A 28 -10.85 -6.10 3.35
C PHE A 28 -11.20 -4.62 3.49
N ARG A 29 -10.47 -3.88 4.31
CA ARG A 29 -10.76 -2.47 4.59
C ARG A 29 -9.67 -1.53 4.11
N GLU A 30 -8.42 -1.83 4.39
CA GLU A 30 -7.31 -0.92 4.10
C GLU A 30 -5.99 -1.62 3.81
N MET A 31 -5.21 -1.04 2.90
CA MET A 31 -3.80 -1.37 2.77
C MET A 31 -3.04 -0.67 3.90
N THR A 32 -2.48 -1.45 4.82
CA THR A 32 -1.81 -0.97 6.04
C THR A 32 -0.31 -0.82 5.89
N SER A 33 0.29 -1.58 4.97
CA SER A 33 1.72 -1.49 4.68
C SER A 33 2.00 -1.75 3.20
N LEU A 34 2.99 -1.04 2.66
CA LEU A 34 3.55 -1.31 1.34
C LEU A 34 5.07 -1.17 1.39
N ARG A 35 5.77 -2.25 1.07
CA ARG A 35 7.22 -2.26 0.86
C ARG A 35 7.53 -2.48 -0.61
N VAL A 36 8.26 -1.53 -1.20
CA VAL A 36 8.74 -1.57 -2.58
C VAL A 36 10.21 -1.96 -2.56
N ILE A 37 10.53 -3.13 -3.09
CA ILE A 37 11.90 -3.62 -3.22
C ILE A 37 12.35 -3.36 -4.66
N MET A 38 13.50 -2.71 -4.81
CA MET A 38 14.11 -2.44 -6.11
C MET A 38 15.56 -2.90 -6.12
N PRO A 39 16.05 -3.45 -7.25
CA PRO A 39 17.44 -3.90 -7.40
C PRO A 39 18.45 -2.75 -7.64
N ASP A 40 18.04 -1.50 -7.45
CA ASP A 40 18.91 -0.34 -7.71
C ASP A 40 19.73 0.03 -6.48
N HIS A 41 21.06 -0.05 -6.60
CA HIS A 41 22.00 0.35 -5.55
C HIS A 41 22.32 1.86 -5.56
N HIS A 42 21.71 2.64 -6.44
CA HIS A 42 21.87 4.09 -6.45
C HIS A 42 21.13 4.75 -5.28
N ALA A 43 21.60 5.93 -4.88
CA ALA A 43 20.96 6.73 -3.85
C ALA A 43 19.51 7.07 -4.24
N PHE A 44 18.61 7.06 -3.26
CA PHE A 44 17.22 7.42 -3.49
C PHE A 44 17.08 8.87 -3.97
N SER A 45 16.14 9.08 -4.88
CA SER A 45 15.71 10.43 -5.24
C SER A 45 15.12 11.16 -4.03
N THR A 46 15.02 12.49 -4.11
CA THR A 46 14.36 13.29 -3.07
C THR A 46 12.93 12.82 -2.81
N ALA A 47 12.18 12.48 -3.88
CA ALA A 47 10.82 11.99 -3.75
C ALA A 47 10.75 10.63 -3.02
N ALA A 48 11.64 9.69 -3.36
CA ALA A 48 11.71 8.40 -2.67
C ALA A 48 12.14 8.56 -1.21
N THR A 49 13.09 9.45 -0.93
CA THR A 49 13.50 9.78 0.44
C THR A 49 12.34 10.36 1.25
N CYS A 50 11.55 11.28 0.69
CA CYS A 50 10.36 11.81 1.35
C CYS A 50 9.27 10.74 1.55
N ALA A 51 9.07 9.86 0.56
CA ALA A 51 8.08 8.79 0.67
C ALA A 51 8.42 7.82 1.80
N ASN A 52 9.70 7.51 2.01
CA ASN A 52 10.18 6.67 3.11
C ASN A 52 9.98 7.28 4.52
N GLN A 53 9.49 8.51 4.63
CA GLN A 53 9.11 9.12 5.91
C GLN A 53 7.63 8.84 6.26
N LEU A 54 6.86 8.28 5.34
CA LEU A 54 5.45 7.95 5.55
C LEU A 54 5.33 6.68 6.39
N LYS A 55 4.43 6.69 7.39
CA LYS A 55 4.11 5.48 8.15
C LYS A 55 3.39 4.48 7.25
N GLY A 56 3.81 3.21 7.30
CA GLY A 56 3.20 2.13 6.49
C GLY A 56 3.66 2.10 5.04
N PHE A 57 4.73 2.82 4.69
CA PHE A 57 5.31 2.77 3.36
C PHE A 57 6.83 2.79 3.42
N GLU A 58 7.49 1.97 2.63
CA GLU A 58 8.93 2.02 2.48
C GLU A 58 9.39 1.53 1.11
N ILE A 59 10.45 2.16 0.62
CA ILE A 59 11.21 1.78 -0.57
C ILE A 59 12.58 1.33 -0.06
N VAL A 60 12.95 0.10 -0.39
CA VAL A 60 14.20 -0.53 0.02
C VAL A 60 14.95 -1.08 -1.19
N GLN A 61 16.27 -1.15 -1.06
CA GLN A 61 17.12 -1.82 -2.03
C GLN A 61 17.15 -3.32 -1.72
N GLY A 62 17.11 -4.16 -2.76
CA GLY A 62 17.19 -5.62 -2.64
C GLY A 62 17.72 -6.25 -3.92
N ASP A 63 17.48 -7.54 -4.13
CA ASP A 63 18.03 -8.26 -5.30
C ASP A 63 17.04 -8.41 -6.45
N GLU A 64 15.74 -8.22 -6.19
CA GLU A 64 14.67 -8.34 -7.18
C GLU A 64 13.66 -7.19 -7.08
N HIS A 65 12.94 -6.95 -8.18
CA HIS A 65 11.75 -6.10 -8.14
C HIS A 65 10.63 -6.86 -7.43
N LEU A 66 10.16 -6.37 -6.29
CA LEU A 66 9.09 -7.01 -5.53
C LEU A 66 8.28 -5.99 -4.73
N LEU A 67 6.96 -6.15 -4.74
CA LEU A 67 6.05 -5.45 -3.85
C LEU A 67 5.60 -6.39 -2.74
N LEU A 68 5.76 -5.97 -1.48
CA LEU A 68 5.11 -6.62 -0.34
C LEU A 68 3.99 -5.71 0.14
N LEU A 69 2.76 -6.17 0.01
CA LEU A 69 1.56 -5.42 0.39
C LEU A 69 0.92 -6.09 1.59
N GLU A 70 0.52 -5.30 2.58
CA GLU A 70 -0.24 -5.77 3.73
C GLU A 70 -1.61 -5.09 3.76
N ILE A 71 -2.66 -5.88 3.99
CA ILE A 71 -4.03 -5.44 4.19
C ILE A 71 -4.41 -5.69 5.63
N ASP A 72 -5.14 -4.76 6.25
CA ASP A 72 -5.73 -4.89 7.59
C ASP A 72 -4.74 -5.40 8.65
N HIS A 73 -3.48 -4.96 8.59
CA HIS A 73 -2.38 -5.35 9.49
C HIS A 73 -2.04 -6.85 9.47
N GLY A 74 -2.37 -7.57 8.40
CA GLY A 74 -2.14 -9.00 8.31
C GLY A 74 -2.99 -9.79 9.32
N ALA A 75 -4.16 -9.28 9.70
CA ALA A 75 -4.99 -9.81 10.78
C ALA A 75 -5.37 -11.29 10.62
N SER A 76 -5.45 -11.81 9.39
CA SER A 76 -5.77 -13.21 9.12
C SER A 76 -4.53 -14.11 9.03
N GLY A 77 -3.33 -13.54 8.91
CA GLY A 77 -2.07 -14.26 8.75
C GLY A 77 -1.94 -15.00 7.42
N GLN A 78 -2.78 -14.68 6.44
CA GLN A 78 -2.76 -15.29 5.11
C GLN A 78 -1.82 -14.53 4.19
N ALA A 79 -1.29 -15.24 3.19
CA ALA A 79 -0.44 -14.66 2.18
C ALA A 79 -0.69 -15.30 0.82
N HIS A 80 -0.53 -14.51 -0.24
CA HIS A 80 -0.51 -15.01 -1.60
C HIS A 80 0.64 -14.40 -2.40
N ASP A 81 1.44 -15.27 -3.03
CA ASP A 81 2.53 -14.91 -3.92
C ASP A 81 2.02 -14.95 -5.36
N PHE A 82 2.00 -13.79 -6.03
CA PHE A 82 1.52 -13.66 -7.40
C PHE A 82 2.61 -13.89 -8.44
N ARG A 83 3.84 -14.21 -8.02
CA ARG A 83 4.93 -14.51 -8.94
C ARG A 83 4.69 -15.83 -9.68
N PRO A 84 5.16 -15.94 -10.94
CA PRO A 84 5.90 -14.94 -11.70
C PRO A 84 5.01 -13.92 -12.45
N GLY A 85 3.69 -14.04 -12.38
CA GLY A 85 2.77 -13.20 -13.17
C GLY A 85 2.76 -11.73 -12.76
N LEU A 86 2.99 -11.46 -11.48
CA LEU A 86 3.17 -10.12 -10.93
C LEU A 86 4.19 -10.18 -9.79
N PRO A 87 5.23 -9.32 -9.75
CA PRO A 87 6.21 -9.26 -8.68
C PRO A 87 5.60 -8.68 -7.41
N MET A 88 4.69 -9.42 -6.78
CA MET A 88 3.93 -8.98 -5.63
C MET A 88 3.57 -10.15 -4.71
N ILE A 89 3.70 -9.92 -3.41
CA ILE A 89 3.17 -10.77 -2.35
C ILE A 89 2.19 -9.91 -1.55
N VAL A 90 1.01 -10.44 -1.30
CA VAL A 90 -0.02 -9.78 -0.48
C VAL A 90 -0.23 -10.59 0.79
N ASN A 91 -0.17 -9.93 1.93
CA ASN A 91 -0.49 -10.47 3.25
C ASN A 91 -1.76 -9.81 3.79
N TRP A 92 -2.63 -10.55 4.47
CA TRP A 92 -3.85 -10.03 5.09
C TRP A 92 -4.29 -10.87 6.27
#